data_AF-A0A3N6M1S0-F1
#
_entry.id   AF-A0A3N6M1S0-F1
#
_cell.length_a   1.000
_cell.length_b   1.000
_cell.length_c   1.000
_cell.angle_alpha   90.00
_cell.angle_beta   90.00
_cell.angle_gamma   90.00
#
_symmetry.space_group_name_H-M   'P 1'
#
loop_
_entity.id
_entity.type
_entity.pdbx_description
1 polymer ?
#
loop_
_entity_poly.entity_id
_entity_poly.type
_entity_poly.pdbx_seq_one_letter_code
_entity_poly.pdbx_strand_id
1 'polypeptide(L)'
;MSDGDESVSFADIEAARERLDDPSVVKRTPTERSTSLESMTGAAEVVLKLEHLQWTGSFKTRGAYNKIRRCLEERGTERVVAASAGNHAQGVALAATKLGIESTVVMPKTAPQTKIDATRGYGASVELVGQDFQEATTHARTLADEGEAEFVHAFDDPAIVAGQGTLGLEMVEDYPAAETVVVPIGGGGLISGIATAFAERSPDTRVVGVQAAGAVTVLDSLDKGVPQTLESVDTIADGIATGGVSELTLSIIERHVDEIVTVTNGEIADAVLVLLERSKQLVEGAGAAAVAAIQGDELDVEGERVMPLLCGGNLDMTMLRAILIHALTHRRQILRLRVHIDDRPGKMAELSGVIADHDANIQTVRHDRALEDLDVGEAYLIFQVETSGAEHARNIVESITDHGYDVDVVNRAPAESPVGNYGADG
;
A
#
# COMPACT_ATOMS: atom_id res chain seq x y z
N MET A 1 -20.59 33.10 1.85
CA MET A 1 -20.57 32.11 0.76
C MET A 1 -19.89 32.77 -0.43
N SER A 2 -18.55 32.72 -0.43
CA SER A 2 -17.76 32.97 -1.62
C SER A 2 -17.49 31.60 -2.24
N ASP A 3 -18.16 31.29 -3.35
CA ASP A 3 -17.78 30.23 -4.27
C ASP A 3 -16.45 30.60 -4.92
N GLY A 4 -15.36 30.48 -4.17
CA GLY A 4 -14.04 30.34 -4.75
C GLY A 4 -13.91 28.89 -5.15
N ASP A 5 -13.86 28.61 -6.45
CA ASP A 5 -13.39 27.34 -6.98
C ASP A 5 -11.98 27.10 -6.41
N GLU A 6 -11.89 26.38 -5.28
CA GLU A 6 -10.65 25.97 -4.63
C GLU A 6 -9.99 24.92 -5.53
N SER A 7 -9.51 25.34 -6.69
CA SER A 7 -8.79 24.51 -7.63
C SER A 7 -7.29 24.74 -7.48
N VAL A 8 -6.50 23.68 -7.69
CA VAL A 8 -5.04 23.76 -7.71
C VAL A 8 -4.60 23.92 -9.15
N SER A 9 -3.91 25.02 -9.44
CA SER A 9 -3.38 25.32 -10.77
C SER A 9 -1.93 24.83 -10.92
N PHE A 10 -1.46 24.76 -12.16
CA PHE A 10 -0.05 24.50 -12.43
C PHE A 10 0.88 25.54 -11.81
N ALA A 11 0.47 26.82 -11.79
CA ALA A 11 1.24 27.90 -11.18
C ALA A 11 1.42 27.70 -9.65
N ASP A 12 0.43 27.10 -8.97
CA ASP A 12 0.56 26.76 -7.55
C ASP A 12 1.63 25.68 -7.33
N ILE A 13 1.76 24.73 -8.26
CA ILE A 13 2.78 23.68 -8.23
C ILE A 13 4.17 24.28 -8.50
N GLU A 14 4.30 25.22 -9.44
CA GLU A 14 5.57 25.93 -9.67
C GLU A 14 5.99 26.73 -8.44
N ALA A 15 5.07 27.49 -7.84
CA ALA A 15 5.32 28.21 -6.59
C ALA A 15 5.66 27.25 -5.44
N ALA A 16 5.03 26.06 -5.40
CA ALA A 16 5.39 25.03 -4.42
C ALA A 16 6.82 24.54 -4.65
N ARG A 17 7.23 24.26 -5.89
CA ARG A 17 8.61 23.84 -6.22
C ARG A 17 9.64 24.87 -5.76
N GLU A 18 9.36 26.16 -5.92
CA GLU A 18 10.24 27.24 -5.41
C GLU A 18 10.34 27.24 -3.88
N ARG A 19 9.24 26.93 -3.18
CA ARG A 19 9.22 26.79 -1.71
C ARG A 19 9.94 25.53 -1.20
N LEU A 20 10.16 24.50 -2.02
CA LEU A 20 10.89 23.29 -1.62
C LEU A 20 12.41 23.48 -1.77
N ASP A 21 12.99 24.49 -1.11
CA ASP A 21 14.41 24.87 -1.24
C ASP A 21 15.38 24.17 -0.25
N ASP A 22 14.86 23.41 0.72
CA ASP A 22 15.69 22.69 1.69
C ASP A 22 15.88 21.21 1.29
N PRO A 23 17.07 20.83 0.79
CA PRO A 23 17.35 19.46 0.37
C PRO A 23 17.36 18.45 1.53
N SER A 24 17.29 18.91 2.79
CA SER A 24 17.16 18.08 3.99
C SER A 24 15.71 17.82 4.41
N VAL A 25 14.72 18.44 3.73
CA VAL A 25 13.29 18.17 3.89
C VAL A 25 12.70 17.49 2.66
N VAL A 26 13.09 17.95 1.47
CA VAL A 26 12.69 17.35 0.19
C VAL A 26 13.92 17.21 -0.69
N LYS A 27 14.18 16.01 -1.19
CA LYS A 27 15.18 15.76 -2.24
C LYS A 27 14.50 15.23 -3.50
N ARG A 28 15.11 15.49 -4.66
CA ARG A 28 14.74 14.79 -5.91
C ARG A 28 15.04 13.30 -5.74
N THR A 29 14.01 12.47 -5.87
CA THR A 29 14.14 11.01 -5.71
C THR A 29 14.51 10.37 -7.04
N PRO A 30 15.30 9.27 -7.04
CA PRO A 30 15.76 8.64 -8.27
C PRO A 30 14.62 7.93 -9.02
N THR A 31 14.89 7.65 -10.30
CA THR A 31 14.13 6.70 -11.11
C THR A 31 14.98 5.47 -11.41
N GLU A 32 14.35 4.30 -11.51
CA GLU A 32 15.05 3.04 -11.79
C GLU A 32 14.26 2.19 -12.79
N ARG A 33 14.92 1.78 -13.88
CA ARG A 33 14.32 0.89 -14.88
C ARG A 33 14.28 -0.55 -14.36
N SER A 34 13.15 -1.24 -14.56
CA SER A 34 12.98 -2.64 -14.17
C SER A 34 12.69 -3.54 -15.37
N THR A 35 13.73 -4.21 -15.86
CA THR A 35 13.62 -5.22 -16.94
C THR A 35 12.84 -6.47 -16.52
N SER A 36 12.81 -6.77 -15.21
CA SER A 36 11.98 -7.84 -14.68
C SER A 36 10.49 -7.50 -14.81
N LEU A 37 10.10 -6.27 -14.46
CA LEU A 37 8.70 -5.85 -14.61
C LEU A 37 8.30 -5.75 -16.08
N GLU A 38 9.17 -5.23 -16.97
CA GLU A 38 8.95 -5.27 -18.43
C GLU A 38 8.61 -6.68 -18.93
N SER A 39 9.39 -7.67 -18.50
CA SER A 39 9.18 -9.07 -18.89
C SER A 39 7.89 -9.67 -18.31
N MET A 40 7.45 -9.19 -17.14
CA MET A 40 6.27 -9.70 -16.44
C MET A 40 4.97 -9.08 -16.96
N THR A 41 5.00 -7.81 -17.38
CA THR A 41 3.81 -7.06 -17.77
C THR A 41 3.67 -6.89 -19.29
N GLY A 42 4.71 -7.20 -20.08
CA GLY A 42 4.72 -6.96 -21.52
C GLY A 42 4.92 -5.49 -21.91
N ALA A 43 5.08 -4.59 -20.94
CA ALA A 43 5.40 -3.18 -21.19
C ALA A 43 6.73 -3.03 -21.94
N ALA A 44 6.82 -2.05 -22.84
CA ALA A 44 8.04 -1.77 -23.58
C ALA A 44 9.16 -1.28 -22.67
N GLU A 45 8.82 -0.49 -21.64
CA GLU A 45 9.76 -0.02 -20.63
C GLU A 45 9.03 0.31 -19.32
N VAL A 46 9.58 -0.14 -18.19
CA VAL A 46 9.03 0.17 -16.85
C VAL A 46 10.07 0.94 -16.05
N VAL A 47 9.76 2.20 -15.71
CA VAL A 47 10.62 3.09 -14.93
C VAL A 47 9.95 3.43 -13.60
N LEU A 48 10.47 2.89 -12.51
CA LEU A 48 9.95 3.13 -11.15
C LEU A 48 10.36 4.53 -10.67
N LYS A 49 9.40 5.34 -10.19
CA LYS A 49 9.71 6.57 -9.43
C LYS A 49 9.81 6.25 -7.94
N LEU A 50 10.99 6.43 -7.35
CA LEU A 50 11.35 5.88 -6.03
C LEU A 50 11.10 6.87 -4.87
N GLU A 51 9.86 7.36 -4.74
CA GLU A 51 9.53 8.37 -3.73
C GLU A 51 9.55 7.83 -2.28
N HIS A 52 9.49 6.51 -2.08
CA HIS A 52 9.74 5.85 -0.80
C HIS A 52 11.15 6.14 -0.23
N LEU A 53 12.09 6.59 -1.08
CA LEU A 53 13.42 7.01 -0.65
C LEU A 53 13.49 8.48 -0.20
N GLN A 54 12.39 9.22 -0.25
CA GLN A 54 12.30 10.58 0.28
C GLN A 54 12.65 10.64 1.77
N TRP A 55 12.96 11.83 2.29
CA TRP A 55 13.01 12.02 3.73
C TRP A 55 11.68 11.59 4.37
N THR A 56 11.77 11.02 5.56
CA THR A 56 10.66 10.35 6.25
C THR A 56 10.05 9.15 5.51
N GLY A 57 10.68 8.65 4.46
CA GLY A 57 10.28 7.42 3.76
C GLY A 57 9.03 7.53 2.89
N SER A 58 8.55 8.74 2.56
CA SER A 58 7.39 8.92 1.67
C SER A 58 7.27 10.35 1.12
N PHE A 59 6.37 10.54 0.16
CA PHE A 59 6.09 11.84 -0.48
C PHE A 59 5.56 12.94 0.46
N LYS A 60 5.05 12.61 1.64
CA LYS A 60 4.24 13.52 2.48
C LYS A 60 4.97 14.80 2.92
N THR A 61 6.30 14.75 3.00
CA THR A 61 7.16 15.91 3.28
C THR A 61 6.98 17.04 2.27
N ARG A 62 6.69 16.75 0.99
CA ARG A 62 6.53 17.78 -0.05
C ARG A 62 5.36 18.72 0.24
N GLY A 63 4.15 18.16 0.37
CA GLY A 63 2.97 18.95 0.75
C GLY A 63 3.10 19.59 2.11
N ALA A 64 3.57 18.84 3.12
CA ALA A 64 3.70 19.38 4.48
C ALA A 64 4.63 20.60 4.51
N TYR A 65 5.81 20.51 3.87
CA TYR A 65 6.74 21.63 3.82
C TYR A 65 6.18 22.82 3.05
N ASN A 66 5.53 22.60 1.90
CA ASN A 66 4.90 23.68 1.14
C ASN A 66 3.81 24.40 1.95
N LYS A 67 2.89 23.65 2.58
CA LYS A 67 1.81 24.20 3.40
C LYS A 67 2.35 25.01 4.58
N ILE A 68 3.25 24.41 5.36
CA ILE A 68 3.78 25.03 6.58
C ILE A 68 4.59 26.27 6.24
N ARG A 69 5.45 26.21 5.21
CA ARG A 69 6.22 27.36 4.75
C ARG A 69 5.33 28.50 4.26
N ARG A 70 4.30 28.18 3.47
CA ARG A 70 3.32 29.18 3.02
C ARG A 70 2.62 29.86 4.19
N CYS A 71 2.20 29.09 5.20
CA CYS A 71 1.57 29.65 6.41
C CYS A 71 2.55 30.54 7.21
N LEU A 72 3.82 30.15 7.31
CA LEU A 72 4.86 30.99 7.89
C LEU A 72 5.05 32.30 7.12
N GLU A 73 5.15 32.25 5.80
CA GLU A 73 5.35 33.42 4.93
C GLU A 73 4.14 34.38 4.93
N GLU A 74 2.92 33.85 4.89
CA GLU A 74 1.69 34.65 4.75
C GLU A 74 1.13 35.13 6.08
N ARG A 75 1.21 34.30 7.13
CA ARG A 75 0.54 34.53 8.42
C ARG A 75 1.49 34.61 9.61
N GLY A 76 2.78 34.31 9.42
CA GLY A 76 3.73 34.24 10.52
C GLY A 76 3.43 33.09 11.49
N THR A 77 2.87 31.98 10.99
CA THR A 77 2.51 30.83 11.82
C THR A 77 3.72 30.26 12.58
N GLU A 78 3.65 30.24 13.91
CA GLU A 78 4.70 29.68 14.78
C GLU A 78 4.37 28.27 15.29
N ARG A 79 3.12 27.81 15.11
CA ARG A 79 2.62 26.51 15.60
C ARG A 79 1.74 25.81 14.57
N VAL A 80 1.93 24.51 14.42
CA VAL A 80 1.11 23.66 13.55
C VAL A 80 0.60 22.43 14.27
N VAL A 81 -0.60 22.00 13.91
CA VAL A 81 -1.24 20.79 14.46
C VAL A 81 -1.64 19.87 13.32
N ALA A 82 -1.43 18.57 13.48
CA ALA A 82 -1.92 17.56 12.54
C ALA A 82 -2.49 16.35 13.29
N ALA A 83 -3.37 15.60 12.63
CA ALA A 83 -3.80 14.28 13.08
C ALA A 83 -3.34 13.22 12.10
N SER A 84 -2.48 12.30 12.56
CA SER A 84 -1.99 11.16 11.78
C SER A 84 -1.15 10.26 12.66
N ALA A 85 -1.25 8.95 12.47
CA ALA A 85 -0.31 7.96 13.01
C ALA A 85 0.54 7.33 11.90
N GLY A 86 0.92 8.09 10.86
CA GLY A 86 1.61 7.54 9.69
C GLY A 86 2.48 8.55 8.96
N ASN A 87 2.58 8.40 7.64
CA ASN A 87 3.47 9.19 6.79
C ASN A 87 3.26 10.71 6.92
N HIS A 88 2.01 11.15 7.09
CA HIS A 88 1.69 12.57 7.25
C HIS A 88 2.25 13.14 8.55
N ALA A 89 2.18 12.41 9.66
CA ALA A 89 2.75 12.81 10.94
C ALA A 89 4.25 13.10 10.84
N GLN A 90 4.99 12.18 10.22
CA GLN A 90 6.42 12.31 10.06
C GLN A 90 6.79 13.46 9.10
N GLY A 91 6.04 13.61 8.01
CA GLY A 91 6.21 14.71 7.06
C GLY A 91 6.01 16.08 7.71
N VAL A 92 4.95 16.25 8.50
CA VAL A 92 4.69 17.48 9.27
C VAL A 92 5.77 17.72 10.31
N ALA A 93 6.14 16.69 11.08
CA ALA A 93 7.16 16.80 12.12
C ALA A 93 8.52 17.26 11.56
N LEU A 94 8.98 16.64 10.46
CA LEU A 94 10.24 17.02 9.83
C LEU A 94 10.18 18.44 9.27
N ALA A 95 9.11 18.76 8.53
CA ALA A 95 8.94 20.07 7.91
C ALA A 95 8.88 21.21 8.93
N ALA A 96 8.07 21.07 9.98
CA ALA A 96 7.95 22.06 11.03
C ALA A 96 9.28 22.26 11.77
N THR A 97 9.95 21.17 12.15
CA THR A 97 11.26 21.22 12.83
C THR A 97 12.31 21.95 12.00
N LYS A 98 12.33 21.73 10.69
CA LYS A 98 13.29 22.37 9.78
C LYS A 98 13.01 23.85 9.55
N LEU A 99 11.74 24.25 9.64
CA LEU A 99 11.32 25.65 9.61
C LEU A 99 11.40 26.35 10.96
N GLY A 100 11.76 25.64 12.04
CA GLY A 100 11.80 26.20 13.40
C GLY A 100 10.42 26.47 14.00
N ILE A 101 9.40 25.75 13.55
CA ILE A 101 8.00 25.88 13.96
C ILE A 101 7.65 24.75 14.93
N GLU A 102 6.91 25.06 15.99
CA GLU A 102 6.44 24.03 16.93
C GLU A 102 5.36 23.18 16.25
N SER A 103 5.44 21.85 16.40
CA SER A 103 4.44 20.94 15.86
C SER A 103 3.88 20.01 16.93
N THR A 104 2.56 19.86 16.91
CA THR A 104 1.84 18.84 17.69
C THR A 104 1.13 17.89 16.75
N VAL A 105 1.42 16.59 16.89
CA VAL A 105 0.72 15.53 16.16
C VAL A 105 -0.17 14.76 17.12
N VAL A 106 -1.47 14.76 16.83
CA VAL A 106 -2.46 13.98 17.56
C VAL A 106 -2.59 12.60 16.93
N MET A 107 -2.49 11.57 17.77
CA MET A 107 -2.59 10.16 17.39
C MET A 107 -3.61 9.45 18.29
N PRO A 108 -4.31 8.40 17.80
CA PRO A 108 -5.11 7.55 18.67
C PRO A 108 -4.22 6.84 19.70
N LYS A 109 -4.79 6.50 20.86
CA LYS A 109 -4.07 5.77 21.92
C LYS A 109 -3.59 4.38 21.50
N THR A 110 -4.18 3.84 20.43
CA THR A 110 -3.85 2.56 19.82
C THR A 110 -2.74 2.65 18.77
N ALA A 111 -2.19 3.85 18.50
CA ALA A 111 -1.13 4.03 17.52
C ALA A 111 0.12 3.19 17.87
N PRO A 112 0.74 2.51 16.90
CA PRO A 112 1.95 1.73 17.15
C PRO A 112 3.09 2.59 17.71
N GLN A 113 3.79 2.06 18.72
CA GLN A 113 4.87 2.78 19.40
C GLN A 113 5.98 3.21 18.43
N THR A 114 6.28 2.41 17.42
CA THR A 114 7.26 2.73 16.36
C THR A 114 6.90 4.02 15.60
N LYS A 115 5.61 4.24 15.32
CA LYS A 115 5.09 5.44 14.62
C LYS A 115 5.12 6.67 15.54
N ILE A 116 4.85 6.49 16.83
CA ILE A 116 4.98 7.54 17.85
C ILE A 116 6.45 7.98 17.98
N ASP A 117 7.36 7.03 18.12
CA ASP A 117 8.79 7.29 18.32
C ASP A 117 9.43 7.94 17.10
N ALA A 118 9.07 7.49 15.88
CA ALA A 118 9.52 8.12 14.65
C ALA A 118 9.09 9.60 14.56
N THR A 119 7.82 9.89 14.88
CA THR A 119 7.28 11.25 14.83
C THR A 119 7.95 12.17 15.86
N ARG A 120 8.17 11.68 17.09
CA ARG A 120 8.95 12.40 18.11
C ARG A 120 10.40 12.60 17.70
N GLY A 121 11.00 11.59 17.08
CA GLY A 121 12.38 11.64 16.58
C GLY A 121 12.59 12.72 15.51
N TYR A 122 11.53 13.07 14.78
CA TYR A 122 11.54 14.20 13.84
C TYR A 122 11.24 15.56 14.47
N GLY A 123 10.98 15.63 15.79
CA GLY A 123 10.89 16.89 16.55
C GLY A 123 9.47 17.33 16.93
N ALA A 124 8.43 16.57 16.59
CA ALA A 124 7.06 16.90 16.98
C ALA A 124 6.73 16.46 18.42
N SER A 125 5.91 17.26 19.08
CA SER A 125 5.13 16.83 20.26
C SER A 125 4.05 15.84 19.81
N VAL A 126 3.82 14.76 20.56
CA VAL A 126 2.79 13.77 20.24
C VAL A 126 1.77 13.67 21.37
N GLU A 127 0.51 13.94 21.06
CA GLU A 127 -0.63 13.79 21.95
C GLU A 127 -1.44 12.54 21.60
N LEU A 128 -1.65 11.65 22.58
CA LEU A 128 -2.42 10.42 22.41
C LEU A 128 -3.87 10.62 22.86
N VAL A 129 -4.76 10.87 21.91
CA VAL A 129 -6.16 11.23 22.16
C VAL A 129 -7.09 10.36 21.34
N GLY A 130 -8.16 9.91 21.99
CA GLY A 130 -9.20 9.09 21.38
C GLY A 130 -8.85 7.61 21.20
N GLN A 131 -9.85 6.83 20.81
CA GLN A 131 -9.75 5.41 20.48
C GLN A 131 -9.45 5.17 18.99
N ASP A 132 -9.90 6.09 18.14
CA ASP A 132 -9.79 6.01 16.70
C ASP A 132 -9.25 7.33 16.08
N PHE A 133 -9.05 7.29 14.76
CA PHE A 133 -8.51 8.40 13.99
C PHE A 133 -9.46 9.61 13.93
N GLN A 134 -10.78 9.38 14.01
CA GLN A 134 -11.78 10.44 13.92
C GLN A 134 -11.80 11.28 15.20
N GLU A 135 -11.73 10.65 16.36
CA GLU A 135 -11.59 11.33 17.65
C GLU A 135 -10.27 12.13 17.71
N ALA A 136 -9.16 11.53 17.27
CA ALA A 136 -7.87 12.22 17.19
C ALA A 136 -7.90 13.45 16.26
N THR A 137 -8.56 13.33 15.10
CA THR A 137 -8.73 14.43 14.14
C THR A 137 -9.60 15.55 14.70
N THR A 138 -10.69 15.19 15.38
CA THR A 138 -11.58 16.16 16.03
C THR A 138 -10.82 16.96 17.08
N HIS A 139 -10.03 16.30 17.93
CA HIS A 139 -9.18 16.97 18.93
C HIS A 139 -8.12 17.87 18.29
N ALA A 140 -7.46 17.41 17.23
CA ALA A 140 -6.46 18.20 16.51
C ALA A 140 -7.04 19.49 15.91
N ARG A 141 -8.28 19.45 15.41
CA ARG A 141 -8.99 20.65 14.93
C ARG A 141 -9.32 21.60 16.07
N THR A 142 -9.82 21.09 17.20
CA THR A 142 -10.06 21.91 18.39
C THR A 142 -8.78 22.61 18.88
N LEU A 143 -7.64 21.90 18.91
CA LEU A 143 -6.36 22.48 19.27
C LEU A 143 -5.91 23.61 18.32
N ALA A 144 -6.17 23.45 17.02
CA ALA A 144 -5.87 24.47 16.03
C ALA A 144 -6.73 25.73 16.25
N ASP A 145 -8.03 25.54 16.48
CA ASP A 145 -9.00 26.62 16.71
C ASP A 145 -8.73 27.40 18.02
N GLU A 146 -8.29 26.70 19.07
CA GLU A 146 -8.03 27.29 20.40
C GLU A 146 -6.62 27.91 20.53
N GLY A 147 -5.62 27.38 19.81
CA GLY A 147 -4.19 27.58 20.10
C GLY A 147 -3.41 28.56 19.23
N GLU A 148 -4.06 29.31 18.33
CA GLU A 148 -3.40 30.05 17.24
C GLU A 148 -2.43 29.15 16.44
N ALA A 149 -2.84 27.92 16.15
CA ALA A 149 -2.05 26.96 15.39
C ALA A 149 -2.73 26.62 14.06
N GLU A 150 -1.94 26.41 13.01
CA GLU A 150 -2.49 26.01 11.71
C GLU A 150 -2.72 24.50 11.69
N PHE A 151 -3.93 24.07 11.33
CA PHE A 151 -4.20 22.66 11.06
C PHE A 151 -3.65 22.25 9.69
N VAL A 152 -2.76 21.26 9.68
CA VAL A 152 -2.14 20.75 8.45
C VAL A 152 -2.86 19.47 8.01
N HIS A 153 -3.80 19.60 7.07
CA HIS A 153 -4.54 18.45 6.54
C HIS A 153 -3.64 17.48 5.78
N ALA A 154 -3.99 16.20 5.78
CA ALA A 154 -3.19 15.16 5.11
C ALA A 154 -3.31 15.14 3.57
N PHE A 155 -4.29 15.84 2.99
CA PHE A 155 -4.60 15.81 1.55
C PHE A 155 -5.58 16.90 1.13
N ASP A 156 -6.60 17.20 1.93
CA ASP A 156 -7.66 18.17 1.63
C ASP A 156 -7.23 19.62 1.94
N ASP A 157 -6.20 20.08 1.23
CA ASP A 157 -5.71 21.45 1.29
C ASP A 157 -4.97 21.78 -0.02
N PRO A 158 -5.30 22.90 -0.70
CA PRO A 158 -4.67 23.26 -1.98
C PRO A 158 -3.13 23.36 -1.92
N ALA A 159 -2.55 23.84 -0.81
CA ALA A 159 -1.10 23.91 -0.64
C ALA A 159 -0.48 22.52 -0.41
N ILE A 160 -1.20 21.61 0.25
CA ILE A 160 -0.75 20.21 0.36
C ILE A 160 -0.71 19.58 -1.03
N VAL A 161 -1.80 19.67 -1.80
CA VAL A 161 -1.91 19.12 -3.16
C VAL A 161 -0.85 19.73 -4.09
N ALA A 162 -0.68 21.05 -4.09
CA ALA A 162 0.35 21.72 -4.90
C ALA A 162 1.77 21.25 -4.55
N GLY A 163 2.06 21.06 -3.26
CA GLY A 163 3.34 20.51 -2.82
C GLY A 163 3.55 19.07 -3.30
N GLN A 164 2.51 18.22 -3.25
CA GLN A 164 2.62 16.88 -3.83
C GLN A 164 2.83 16.91 -5.35
N GLY A 165 2.21 17.87 -6.05
CA GLY A 165 2.36 18.05 -7.50
C GLY A 165 3.77 18.36 -7.97
N THR A 166 4.66 18.83 -7.09
CA THR A 166 6.09 18.98 -7.41
C THR A 166 6.73 17.65 -7.79
N LEU A 167 6.22 16.53 -7.28
CA LEU A 167 6.63 15.20 -7.70
C LEU A 167 6.24 14.91 -9.16
N GLY A 168 5.07 15.40 -9.60
CA GLY A 168 4.64 15.29 -10.99
C GLY A 168 5.59 16.02 -11.94
N LEU A 169 6.07 17.20 -11.56
CA LEU A 169 7.11 17.91 -12.32
C LEU A 169 8.39 17.08 -12.45
N GLU A 170 8.86 16.51 -11.33
CA GLU A 170 10.05 15.65 -11.35
C GLU A 170 9.84 14.40 -12.22
N MET A 171 8.66 13.76 -12.16
CA MET A 171 8.34 12.58 -12.96
C MET A 171 8.38 12.88 -14.46
N VAL A 172 7.78 13.99 -14.90
CA VAL A 172 7.83 14.44 -16.30
C VAL A 172 9.28 14.73 -16.73
N GLU A 173 10.07 15.37 -15.88
CA GLU A 173 11.48 15.69 -16.18
C GLU A 173 12.38 14.45 -16.19
N ASP A 174 12.16 13.50 -15.28
CA ASP A 174 12.97 12.29 -15.12
C ASP A 174 12.68 11.25 -16.21
N TYR A 175 11.44 11.20 -16.72
CA TYR A 175 11.06 10.31 -17.81
C TYR A 175 10.04 10.95 -18.76
N PRO A 176 10.47 11.88 -19.64
CA PRO A 176 9.58 12.57 -20.57
C PRO A 176 8.90 11.66 -21.60
N ALA A 177 9.36 10.41 -21.73
CA ALA A 177 8.84 9.44 -22.68
C ALA A 177 7.68 8.60 -22.11
N ALA A 178 7.29 8.80 -20.85
CA ALA A 178 6.20 8.07 -20.21
C ALA A 178 4.89 8.22 -21.01
N GLU A 179 4.32 7.09 -21.41
CA GLU A 179 2.99 7.01 -22.02
C GLU A 179 1.91 6.82 -20.95
N THR A 180 2.25 6.13 -19.85
CA THR A 180 1.36 5.90 -18.71
C THR A 180 2.07 6.13 -17.39
N VAL A 181 1.46 6.88 -16.48
CA VAL A 181 1.91 7.01 -15.08
C VAL A 181 0.86 6.45 -14.13
N VAL A 182 1.32 5.69 -13.13
CA VAL A 182 0.41 4.95 -12.23
C VAL A 182 0.63 5.42 -10.79
N VAL A 183 -0.43 5.96 -10.18
CA VAL A 183 -0.37 6.70 -8.92
C VAL A 183 -1.40 6.16 -7.91
N PRO A 184 -0.98 5.75 -6.69
CA PRO A 184 -1.91 5.31 -5.66
C PRO A 184 -2.84 6.43 -5.15
N ILE A 185 -4.08 6.08 -4.83
CA ILE A 185 -5.12 7.00 -4.35
C ILE A 185 -5.58 6.60 -2.94
N GLY A 186 -5.26 7.44 -1.96
CA GLY A 186 -5.96 7.49 -0.67
C GLY A 186 -7.03 8.58 -0.68
N GLY A 187 -6.81 9.69 0.04
CA GLY A 187 -7.67 10.89 -0.04
C GLY A 187 -7.50 11.75 -1.31
N GLY A 188 -6.79 11.26 -2.33
CA GLY A 188 -6.65 11.93 -3.64
C GLY A 188 -5.61 13.04 -3.77
N GLY A 189 -5.03 13.56 -2.67
CA GLY A 189 -4.14 14.73 -2.76
C GLY A 189 -2.83 14.52 -3.54
N LEU A 190 -2.27 13.30 -3.53
CA LEU A 190 -1.09 12.95 -4.31
C LEU A 190 -1.38 12.93 -5.81
N ILE A 191 -2.36 12.11 -6.23
CA ILE A 191 -2.72 11.99 -7.63
C ILE A 191 -3.24 13.31 -8.19
N SER A 192 -3.98 14.09 -7.41
CA SER A 192 -4.49 15.40 -7.84
C SER A 192 -3.33 16.32 -8.22
N GLY A 193 -2.32 16.45 -7.36
CA GLY A 193 -1.15 17.28 -7.66
C GLY A 193 -0.35 16.77 -8.85
N ILE A 194 -0.15 15.46 -8.97
CA ILE A 194 0.57 14.86 -10.10
C ILE A 194 -0.21 15.07 -11.40
N ALA A 195 -1.50 14.77 -11.42
CA ALA A 195 -2.38 14.90 -12.58
C ALA A 195 -2.41 16.35 -13.09
N THR A 196 -2.50 17.35 -12.20
CA THR A 196 -2.41 18.77 -12.58
C THR A 196 -1.05 19.11 -13.24
N ALA A 197 0.06 18.53 -12.78
CA ALA A 197 1.37 18.75 -13.40
C ALA A 197 1.48 18.08 -14.79
N PHE A 198 0.96 16.86 -14.93
CA PHE A 198 0.95 16.13 -16.20
C PHE A 198 0.02 16.78 -17.23
N ALA A 199 -1.17 17.23 -16.83
CA ALA A 199 -2.11 17.92 -17.70
C ALA A 199 -1.51 19.16 -18.39
N GLU A 200 -0.58 19.86 -17.73
CA GLU A 200 0.12 21.01 -18.33
C GLU A 200 1.36 20.59 -19.14
N ARG A 201 2.18 19.66 -18.61
CA ARG A 201 3.54 19.41 -19.11
C ARG A 201 3.64 18.24 -20.09
N SER A 202 2.72 17.29 -20.00
CA SER A 202 2.65 16.10 -20.84
C SER A 202 1.18 15.65 -20.98
N PRO A 203 0.32 16.44 -21.63
CA PRO A 203 -1.13 16.22 -21.67
C PRO A 203 -1.53 14.92 -22.39
N ASP A 204 -0.64 14.34 -23.20
CA ASP A 204 -0.87 13.07 -23.90
C ASP A 204 -0.52 11.85 -23.04
N THR A 205 0.12 12.03 -21.87
CA THR A 205 0.45 10.93 -20.95
C THR A 205 -0.79 10.54 -20.15
N ARG A 206 -1.13 9.25 -20.18
CA ARG A 206 -2.23 8.67 -19.40
C ARG A 206 -1.89 8.66 -17.90
N VAL A 207 -2.74 9.24 -17.06
CA VAL A 207 -2.64 9.23 -15.60
C VAL A 207 -3.64 8.23 -15.03
N VAL A 208 -3.11 7.13 -14.46
CA VAL A 208 -3.91 6.04 -13.88
C VAL A 208 -3.87 6.08 -12.37
N GLY A 209 -5.04 6.09 -11.75
CA GLY A 209 -5.25 6.00 -10.32
C GLY A 209 -5.40 4.56 -9.82
N VAL A 210 -4.85 4.25 -8.64
CA VAL A 210 -5.00 2.92 -8.03
C VAL A 210 -5.58 3.01 -6.63
N GLN A 211 -6.73 2.37 -6.38
CA GLN A 211 -7.29 2.19 -5.03
C GLN A 211 -7.12 0.74 -4.55
N ALA A 212 -6.97 0.54 -3.24
CA ALA A 212 -7.12 -0.80 -2.68
C ALA A 212 -8.59 -1.22 -2.73
N ALA A 213 -8.88 -2.46 -3.14
CA ALA A 213 -10.23 -2.99 -3.31
C ALA A 213 -11.11 -2.85 -2.04
N GLY A 214 -10.50 -2.96 -0.85
CA GLY A 214 -11.19 -2.78 0.44
C GLY A 214 -11.33 -1.32 0.91
N ALA A 215 -10.98 -0.34 0.07
CA ALA A 215 -11.08 1.10 0.36
C ALA A 215 -11.55 1.91 -0.86
N VAL A 216 -12.24 1.28 -1.81
CA VAL A 216 -12.69 1.91 -3.06
C VAL A 216 -13.81 2.91 -2.78
N THR A 217 -13.60 4.15 -3.22
CA THR A 217 -14.57 5.24 -3.03
C THR A 217 -14.66 6.16 -4.25
N VAL A 218 -13.61 6.27 -5.04
CA VAL A 218 -13.53 7.28 -6.09
C VAL A 218 -14.41 6.95 -7.28
N LEU A 219 -14.49 5.68 -7.69
CA LEU A 219 -15.37 5.26 -8.78
C LEU A 219 -16.85 5.63 -8.48
N ASP A 220 -17.32 5.33 -7.27
CA ASP A 220 -18.68 5.68 -6.83
C ASP A 220 -18.85 7.21 -6.65
N SER A 221 -17.78 7.91 -6.25
CA SER A 221 -17.79 9.38 -6.15
C SER A 221 -17.90 10.06 -7.51
N LEU A 222 -17.22 9.53 -8.53
CA LEU A 222 -17.28 10.03 -9.90
C LEU A 222 -18.65 9.76 -10.53
N ASP A 223 -19.20 8.55 -10.36
CA ASP A 223 -20.54 8.21 -10.88
C ASP A 223 -21.64 9.12 -10.30
N LYS A 224 -21.54 9.44 -9.01
CA LYS A 224 -22.51 10.31 -8.32
C LYS A 224 -22.18 11.80 -8.43
N GLY A 225 -21.00 12.17 -8.89
CA GLY A 225 -20.50 13.55 -8.95
C GLY A 225 -20.29 14.22 -7.59
N VAL A 226 -20.24 13.46 -6.49
CA VAL A 226 -20.02 13.97 -5.13
C VAL A 226 -19.24 12.95 -4.29
N PRO A 227 -18.35 13.37 -3.37
CA PRO A 227 -17.55 12.47 -2.56
C PRO A 227 -18.39 11.47 -1.77
N GLN A 228 -18.07 10.19 -1.94
CA GLN A 228 -18.64 9.09 -1.17
C GLN A 228 -17.68 8.68 -0.06
N THR A 229 -18.26 8.17 1.03
CA THR A 229 -17.49 7.72 2.19
C THR A 229 -17.84 6.30 2.60
N LEU A 230 -16.84 5.57 3.09
CA LEU A 230 -16.99 4.28 3.74
C LEU A 230 -16.90 4.43 5.26
N GLU A 231 -17.72 3.69 5.98
CA GLU A 231 -17.67 3.64 7.45
C GLU A 231 -16.41 2.92 7.95
N SER A 232 -15.90 1.96 7.18
CA SER A 232 -14.68 1.21 7.49
C SER A 232 -13.96 0.79 6.21
N VAL A 233 -12.66 0.54 6.33
CA VAL A 233 -11.78 0.11 5.24
C VAL A 233 -11.00 -1.13 5.68
N ASP A 234 -10.72 -2.04 4.74
CA ASP A 234 -9.95 -3.26 5.01
C ASP A 234 -8.85 -3.45 3.97
N THR A 235 -7.64 -2.97 4.28
CA THR A 235 -6.48 -3.16 3.41
C THR A 235 -5.16 -3.15 4.15
N ILE A 236 -4.19 -3.89 3.61
CA ILE A 236 -2.79 -3.85 4.05
C ILE A 236 -2.06 -2.56 3.63
N ALA A 237 -2.65 -1.78 2.70
CA ALA A 237 -2.09 -0.54 2.20
C ALA A 237 -2.56 0.66 3.05
N ASP A 238 -2.06 0.77 4.28
CA ASP A 238 -2.49 1.79 5.26
C ASP A 238 -2.38 3.23 4.77
N GLY A 239 -1.38 3.54 3.93
CA GLY A 239 -1.21 4.87 3.30
C GLY A 239 -2.32 5.29 2.34
N ILE A 240 -3.10 4.34 1.82
CA ILE A 240 -4.28 4.57 0.95
C ILE A 240 -5.58 4.03 1.54
N ALA A 241 -5.56 3.58 2.80
CA ALA A 241 -6.73 3.14 3.56
C ALA A 241 -7.59 4.35 4.02
N THR A 242 -8.01 5.18 3.06
CA THR A 242 -8.84 6.37 3.33
C THR A 242 -10.28 6.06 3.01
N GLY A 243 -11.20 6.33 3.94
CA GLY A 243 -12.63 6.08 3.75
C GLY A 243 -13.35 7.09 2.84
N GLY A 244 -12.65 7.83 1.99
CA GLY A 244 -13.23 8.85 1.09
C GLY A 244 -12.20 9.85 0.56
N VAL A 245 -12.63 10.65 -0.41
CA VAL A 245 -11.92 11.82 -0.96
C VAL A 245 -12.63 13.11 -0.57
N SER A 246 -12.04 14.27 -0.86
CA SER A 246 -12.71 15.56 -0.67
C SER A 246 -13.23 16.12 -1.99
N GLU A 247 -14.06 17.16 -1.92
CA GLU A 247 -14.54 17.89 -3.12
C GLU A 247 -13.36 18.43 -3.94
N LEU A 248 -12.36 19.00 -3.27
CA LEU A 248 -11.12 19.48 -3.88
C LEU A 248 -10.46 18.39 -4.73
N THR A 249 -10.18 17.22 -4.13
CA THR A 249 -9.44 16.17 -4.82
C THR A 249 -10.30 15.43 -5.84
N LEU A 250 -11.60 15.24 -5.58
CA LEU A 250 -12.54 14.67 -6.55
C LEU A 250 -12.62 15.53 -7.82
N SER A 251 -12.76 16.86 -7.66
CA SER A 251 -12.87 17.77 -8.82
C SER A 251 -11.63 17.75 -9.72
N ILE A 252 -10.44 17.51 -9.15
CA ILE A 252 -9.20 17.42 -9.91
C ILE A 252 -9.08 16.05 -10.57
N ILE A 253 -9.43 14.98 -9.83
CA ILE A 253 -9.46 13.62 -10.36
C ILE A 253 -10.39 13.54 -11.57
N GLU A 254 -11.62 14.06 -11.48
CA GLU A 254 -12.59 14.08 -12.57
C GLU A 254 -12.07 14.80 -13.83
N ARG A 255 -11.22 15.82 -13.66
CA ARG A 255 -10.69 16.62 -14.77
C ARG A 255 -9.42 16.06 -15.41
N HIS A 256 -8.57 15.38 -14.64
CA HIS A 256 -7.17 15.12 -15.03
C HIS A 256 -6.70 13.68 -14.85
N VAL A 257 -7.52 12.79 -14.30
CA VAL A 257 -7.19 11.36 -14.17
C VAL A 257 -7.99 10.58 -15.20
N ASP A 258 -7.28 9.84 -16.06
CA ASP A 258 -7.88 9.16 -17.21
C ASP A 258 -8.59 7.86 -16.82
N GLU A 259 -8.05 7.15 -15.84
CA GLU A 259 -8.49 5.81 -15.48
C GLU A 259 -8.26 5.54 -13.99
N ILE A 260 -9.15 4.75 -13.37
CA ILE A 260 -9.01 4.31 -11.99
C ILE A 260 -9.22 2.80 -11.95
N VAL A 261 -8.22 2.10 -11.42
CA VAL A 261 -8.23 0.65 -11.23
C VAL A 261 -8.13 0.29 -9.77
N THR A 262 -8.46 -0.95 -9.44
CA THR A 262 -8.42 -1.47 -8.08
C THR A 262 -7.44 -2.63 -7.96
N VAL A 263 -6.87 -2.79 -6.76
CA VAL A 263 -5.97 -3.91 -6.45
C VAL A 263 -6.32 -4.52 -5.11
N THR A 264 -6.31 -5.84 -5.05
CA THR A 264 -6.57 -6.63 -3.84
C THR A 264 -5.37 -6.65 -2.90
N ASN A 265 -5.60 -7.02 -1.64
CA ASN A 265 -4.51 -7.20 -0.67
C ASN A 265 -3.51 -8.30 -1.11
N GLY A 266 -3.97 -9.32 -1.83
CA GLY A 266 -3.12 -10.37 -2.39
C GLY A 266 -2.16 -9.83 -3.45
N GLU A 267 -2.69 -9.06 -4.41
CA GLU A 267 -1.88 -8.42 -5.46
C GLU A 267 -0.89 -7.41 -4.88
N ILE A 268 -1.31 -6.60 -3.90
CA ILE A 268 -0.40 -5.69 -3.18
C ILE A 268 0.72 -6.48 -2.48
N ALA A 269 0.39 -7.57 -1.78
CA ALA A 269 1.39 -8.40 -1.10
C ALA A 269 2.39 -9.04 -2.08
N ASP A 270 1.91 -9.54 -3.22
CA ASP A 270 2.76 -10.09 -4.27
C ASP A 270 3.65 -9.02 -4.91
N ALA A 271 3.14 -7.81 -5.13
CA ALA A 271 3.92 -6.68 -5.66
C ALA A 271 5.02 -6.23 -4.68
N VAL A 272 4.75 -6.19 -3.37
CA VAL A 272 5.79 -5.94 -2.34
C VAL A 272 6.91 -6.97 -2.46
N LEU A 273 6.58 -8.25 -2.62
CA LEU A 273 7.57 -9.31 -2.76
C LEU A 273 8.37 -9.19 -4.06
N VAL A 274 7.71 -8.89 -5.19
CA VAL A 274 8.39 -8.65 -6.48
C VAL A 274 9.38 -7.49 -6.36
N LEU A 275 8.98 -6.38 -5.74
CA LEU A 275 9.85 -5.21 -5.56
C LEU A 275 11.05 -5.53 -4.66
N LEU A 276 10.86 -6.30 -3.59
CA LEU A 276 11.96 -6.78 -2.73
C LEU A 276 12.91 -7.72 -3.49
N GLU A 277 12.39 -8.64 -4.29
CA GLU A 277 13.17 -9.68 -4.96
C GLU A 277 13.85 -9.21 -6.25
N ARG A 278 13.21 -8.32 -7.00
CA ARG A 278 13.67 -7.91 -8.34
C ARG A 278 14.27 -6.52 -8.35
N SER A 279 13.68 -5.58 -7.62
CA SER A 279 14.15 -4.20 -7.56
C SER A 279 14.95 -3.87 -6.30
N LYS A 280 14.97 -4.76 -5.30
CA LYS A 280 15.66 -4.56 -4.00
C LYS A 280 15.12 -3.34 -3.24
N GLN A 281 13.86 -2.99 -3.47
CA GLN A 281 13.18 -1.87 -2.84
C GLN A 281 12.27 -2.36 -1.71
N LEU A 282 12.44 -1.81 -0.51
CA LEU A 282 11.52 -2.02 0.61
C LEU A 282 10.43 -0.93 0.54
N VAL A 283 9.22 -1.33 0.18
CA VAL A 283 8.05 -0.44 0.08
C VAL A 283 6.94 -0.88 1.01
N GLU A 284 6.09 0.06 1.42
CA GLU A 284 4.84 -0.26 2.12
C GLU A 284 3.73 -0.65 1.13
N GLY A 285 2.58 -1.13 1.62
CA GLY A 285 1.48 -1.58 0.74
C GLY A 285 1.00 -0.50 -0.24
N ALA A 286 0.86 0.75 0.22
CA ALA A 286 0.51 1.87 -0.65
C ALA A 286 1.58 2.13 -1.73
N GLY A 287 2.87 2.01 -1.38
CA GLY A 287 3.98 2.15 -2.32
C GLY A 287 4.06 1.03 -3.35
N ALA A 288 3.51 -0.15 -3.05
CA ALA A 288 3.46 -1.27 -4.00
C ALA A 288 2.21 -1.26 -4.91
N ALA A 289 1.17 -0.48 -4.57
CA ALA A 289 -0.12 -0.53 -5.27
C ALA A 289 -0.01 -0.22 -6.78
N ALA A 290 0.83 0.75 -7.17
CA ALA A 290 1.05 1.06 -8.59
C ALA A 290 1.68 -0.10 -9.36
N VAL A 291 2.55 -0.87 -8.71
CA VAL A 291 3.17 -2.07 -9.31
C VAL A 291 2.19 -3.24 -9.33
N ALA A 292 1.36 -3.39 -8.30
CA ALA A 292 0.28 -4.37 -8.30
C ALA A 292 -0.68 -4.14 -9.48
N ALA A 293 -1.03 -2.89 -9.77
CA ALA A 293 -1.93 -2.55 -10.86
C ALA A 293 -1.39 -2.97 -12.23
N ILE A 294 -0.13 -2.64 -12.55
CA ILE A 294 0.47 -2.99 -13.86
C ILE A 294 0.75 -4.49 -14.02
N GLN A 295 0.74 -5.25 -12.92
CA GLN A 295 0.89 -6.70 -12.93
C GLN A 295 -0.46 -7.44 -12.99
N GLY A 296 -1.55 -6.75 -12.66
CA GLY A 296 -2.90 -7.30 -12.65
C GLY A 296 -3.57 -7.18 -14.01
N ASP A 297 -4.77 -7.77 -14.11
CA ASP A 297 -5.54 -7.79 -15.36
C ASP A 297 -6.41 -6.53 -15.54
N GLU A 298 -6.57 -5.70 -14.50
CA GLU A 298 -7.39 -4.48 -14.56
C GLU A 298 -6.74 -3.35 -15.37
N LEU A 299 -5.42 -3.39 -15.60
CA LEU A 299 -4.69 -2.35 -16.32
C LEU A 299 -3.76 -2.94 -17.37
N ASP A 300 -4.14 -2.78 -18.65
CA ASP A 300 -3.28 -3.16 -19.77
C ASP A 300 -2.23 -2.06 -20.04
N VAL A 301 -0.97 -2.49 -20.09
CA VAL A 301 0.21 -1.67 -20.38
C VAL A 301 1.13 -2.32 -21.42
N GLU A 302 0.65 -3.32 -22.16
CA GLU A 302 1.48 -4.04 -23.13
C GLU A 302 2.03 -3.08 -24.20
N GLY A 303 3.34 -3.12 -24.42
CA GLY A 303 4.01 -2.25 -25.39
C GLY A 303 4.14 -0.77 -24.98
N GLU A 304 3.66 -0.37 -23.81
CA GLU A 304 3.74 1.00 -23.32
C GLU A 304 5.01 1.30 -22.52
N ARG A 305 5.37 2.58 -22.47
CA ARG A 305 6.37 3.15 -21.56
C ARG A 305 5.71 3.61 -20.26
N VAL A 306 5.89 2.86 -19.18
CA VAL A 306 5.12 3.02 -17.94
C VAL A 306 5.99 3.53 -16.78
N MET A 307 5.46 4.45 -15.99
CA MET A 307 6.07 4.92 -14.75
C MET A 307 5.15 4.68 -13.53
N PRO A 308 5.29 3.52 -12.86
CA PRO A 308 4.65 3.30 -11.56
C PRO A 308 5.36 4.08 -10.44
N LEU A 309 4.58 4.72 -9.58
CA LEU A 309 5.08 5.45 -8.42
C LEU A 309 5.16 4.58 -7.16
N LEU A 310 6.36 4.48 -6.58
CA LEU A 310 6.56 3.91 -5.25
C LEU A 310 6.46 5.02 -4.20
N CYS A 311 5.24 5.30 -3.71
CA CYS A 311 4.97 6.52 -2.94
C CYS A 311 5.50 6.51 -1.49
N GLY A 312 5.78 5.34 -0.91
CA GLY A 312 6.19 5.22 0.49
C GLY A 312 6.77 3.86 0.89
N GLY A 313 7.56 3.86 1.96
CA GLY A 313 8.35 2.72 2.41
C GLY A 313 8.32 2.46 3.93
N ASN A 314 7.39 3.09 4.66
CA ASN A 314 7.30 2.99 6.11
C ASN A 314 6.55 1.72 6.55
N LEU A 315 7.05 0.57 6.11
CA LEU A 315 6.48 -0.74 6.42
C LEU A 315 6.89 -1.24 7.80
N ASP A 316 5.91 -1.62 8.63
CA ASP A 316 6.16 -2.29 9.90
C ASP A 316 6.75 -3.69 9.69
N MET A 317 7.74 -4.08 10.48
CA MET A 317 8.43 -5.38 10.33
C MET A 317 7.51 -6.58 10.60
N THR A 318 6.51 -6.42 11.45
CA THR A 318 5.49 -7.44 11.69
C THR A 318 4.57 -7.57 10.49
N MET A 319 4.21 -6.44 9.86
CA MET A 319 3.45 -6.43 8.60
C MET A 319 4.25 -7.07 7.47
N LEU A 320 5.55 -6.75 7.33
CA LEU A 320 6.44 -7.40 6.37
C LEU A 320 6.44 -8.93 6.57
N ARG A 321 6.57 -9.40 7.81
CA ARG A 321 6.49 -10.83 8.11
C ARG A 321 5.15 -11.44 7.67
N ALA A 322 4.03 -10.76 7.93
CA ALA A 322 2.70 -11.23 7.52
C ALA A 322 2.58 -11.32 5.99
N ILE A 323 3.05 -10.28 5.27
CA ILE A 323 3.10 -10.23 3.81
C ILE A 323 3.94 -11.39 3.26
N LEU A 324 5.15 -11.62 3.80
CA LEU A 324 6.02 -12.71 3.37
C LEU A 324 5.36 -14.08 3.55
N ILE A 325 4.71 -14.32 4.69
CA ILE A 325 3.98 -15.58 4.92
C ILE A 325 2.86 -15.76 3.89
N HIS A 326 2.09 -14.70 3.63
CA HIS A 326 0.98 -14.73 2.67
C HIS A 326 1.47 -14.97 1.23
N ALA A 327 2.44 -14.19 0.77
CA ALA A 327 2.96 -14.27 -0.60
C ALA A 327 3.70 -15.60 -0.86
N LEU A 328 4.52 -16.08 0.09
CA LEU A 328 5.17 -17.40 -0.05
C LEU A 328 4.16 -18.56 -0.03
N THR A 329 3.05 -18.40 0.70
CA THR A 329 1.93 -19.35 0.64
C THR A 329 1.26 -19.33 -0.73
N HIS A 330 0.97 -18.14 -1.28
CA HIS A 330 0.35 -17.98 -2.59
C HIS A 330 1.22 -18.59 -3.71
N ARG A 331 2.54 -18.39 -3.64
CA ARG A 331 3.55 -18.96 -4.56
C ARG A 331 3.85 -20.45 -4.31
N ARG A 332 3.14 -21.09 -3.37
CA ARG A 332 3.31 -22.50 -2.96
C ARG A 332 4.70 -22.85 -2.43
N GLN A 333 5.46 -21.85 -1.99
CA GLN A 333 6.77 -22.01 -1.35
C GLN A 333 6.64 -22.36 0.14
N ILE A 334 5.48 -22.08 0.75
CA ILE A 334 5.06 -22.64 2.03
C ILE A 334 3.82 -23.49 1.79
N LEU A 335 3.92 -24.79 2.08
CA LEU A 335 2.81 -25.73 2.03
C LEU A 335 2.39 -26.15 3.43
N ARG A 336 1.08 -26.25 3.64
CA ARG A 336 0.53 -26.92 4.81
C ARG A 336 -0.19 -28.18 4.36
N LEU A 337 0.42 -29.34 4.60
CA LEU A 337 -0.09 -30.64 4.23
C LEU A 337 -0.74 -31.28 5.44
N ARG A 338 -1.99 -31.71 5.33
CA ARG A 338 -2.66 -32.55 6.34
C ARG A 338 -2.77 -33.95 5.74
N VAL A 339 -2.08 -34.90 6.34
CA VAL A 339 -2.01 -36.28 5.87
C VAL A 339 -2.75 -37.18 6.86
N HIS A 340 -3.76 -37.92 6.39
CA HIS A 340 -4.48 -38.92 7.19
C HIS A 340 -3.61 -40.17 7.33
N ILE A 341 -3.51 -40.70 8.56
CA ILE A 341 -2.71 -41.89 8.86
C ILE A 341 -3.43 -42.87 9.78
N ASP A 342 -3.18 -44.16 9.55
CA ASP A 342 -3.32 -45.20 10.58
C ASP A 342 -2.19 -45.04 11.61
N ASP A 343 -2.48 -44.59 12.84
CA ASP A 343 -1.49 -44.24 13.87
C ASP A 343 -0.73 -45.46 14.39
N ARG A 344 0.34 -45.82 13.68
CA ARG A 344 1.25 -46.93 13.98
C ARG A 344 2.70 -46.46 14.03
N PRO A 345 3.57 -47.13 14.82
CA PRO A 345 4.99 -46.82 14.85
C PRO A 345 5.60 -46.84 13.43
N GLY A 346 6.37 -45.79 13.10
CA GLY A 346 7.08 -45.67 11.82
C GLY A 346 6.42 -44.73 10.80
N LYS A 347 5.12 -44.42 10.93
CA LYS A 347 4.40 -43.61 9.93
C LYS A 347 4.91 -42.19 9.75
N MET A 348 5.32 -41.54 10.84
CA MET A 348 6.01 -40.24 10.74
C MET A 348 7.33 -40.38 9.96
N ALA A 349 8.15 -41.38 10.28
CA ALA A 349 9.45 -41.56 9.64
C ALA A 349 9.30 -41.81 8.13
N GLU A 350 8.32 -42.62 7.75
CA GLU A 350 7.95 -42.88 6.35
C GLU A 350 7.57 -41.58 5.63
N LEU A 351 6.59 -40.82 6.14
CA LEU A 351 6.14 -39.57 5.53
C LEU A 351 7.21 -38.47 5.49
N SER A 352 7.99 -38.33 6.57
CA SER A 352 9.13 -37.41 6.57
C SER A 352 10.21 -37.83 5.57
N GLY A 353 10.38 -39.13 5.33
CA GLY A 353 11.28 -39.67 4.31
C GLY A 353 10.79 -39.31 2.91
N VAL A 354 9.51 -39.54 2.61
CA VAL A 354 8.90 -39.14 1.34
C VAL A 354 9.11 -37.65 1.08
N ILE A 355 8.86 -36.78 2.05
CA ILE A 355 9.09 -35.33 1.89
C ILE A 355 10.58 -35.01 1.70
N ALA A 356 11.47 -35.68 2.43
CA ALA A 356 12.91 -35.48 2.33
C ALA A 356 13.49 -35.94 0.98
N ASP A 357 12.91 -36.97 0.34
CA ASP A 357 13.33 -37.45 -0.98
C ASP A 357 13.12 -36.42 -2.10
N HIS A 358 12.31 -35.38 -1.85
CA HIS A 358 12.16 -34.23 -2.75
C HIS A 358 13.06 -33.04 -2.37
N ASP A 359 13.97 -33.18 -1.41
CA ASP A 359 14.81 -32.09 -0.89
C ASP A 359 14.00 -30.93 -0.28
N ALA A 360 12.83 -31.22 0.31
CA ALA A 360 11.98 -30.22 0.94
C ALA A 360 12.27 -30.09 2.44
N ASN A 361 12.25 -28.85 2.96
CA ASN A 361 12.52 -28.59 4.38
C ASN A 361 11.22 -28.61 5.19
N ILE A 362 11.15 -29.44 6.22
CA ILE A 362 10.00 -29.50 7.14
C ILE A 362 10.20 -28.47 8.26
N GLN A 363 9.37 -27.44 8.29
CA GLN A 363 9.43 -26.38 9.31
C GLN A 363 8.75 -26.81 10.61
N THR A 364 7.56 -27.42 10.50
CA THR A 364 6.81 -27.93 11.66
C THR A 364 6.07 -29.22 11.31
N VAL A 365 5.86 -30.05 12.32
CA VAL A 365 4.98 -31.23 12.24
C VAL A 365 4.09 -31.24 13.47
N ARG A 366 2.78 -31.37 13.25
CA ARG A 366 1.80 -31.57 14.32
C ARG A 366 1.11 -32.90 14.14
N HIS A 367 0.99 -33.66 15.21
CA HIS A 367 0.25 -34.91 15.26
C HIS A 367 -1.06 -34.66 16.00
N ASP A 368 -2.19 -34.89 15.33
CA ASP A 368 -3.52 -34.62 15.86
C ASP A 368 -4.37 -35.90 15.88
N ARG A 369 -5.01 -36.18 17.00
CA ARG A 369 -5.81 -37.41 17.25
C ARG A 369 -7.21 -37.10 17.76
N ALA A 370 -7.55 -35.83 17.95
CA ALA A 370 -8.73 -35.39 18.67
C ALA A 370 -9.64 -34.55 17.76
N LEU A 371 -10.07 -35.14 16.64
CA LEU A 371 -10.97 -34.55 15.66
C LEU A 371 -12.16 -35.47 15.42
N GLU A 372 -13.33 -34.89 15.16
CA GLU A 372 -14.61 -35.61 15.05
C GLU A 372 -14.68 -36.57 13.86
N ASP A 373 -13.84 -36.34 12.84
CA ASP A 373 -13.75 -37.12 11.60
C ASP A 373 -12.73 -38.28 11.66
N LEU A 374 -12.09 -38.53 12.81
CA LEU A 374 -11.11 -39.60 12.98
C LEU A 374 -11.68 -40.81 13.74
N ASP A 375 -11.43 -42.01 13.22
CA ASP A 375 -11.73 -43.25 13.92
C ASP A 375 -10.67 -43.62 14.97
N VAL A 376 -10.99 -44.58 15.85
CA VAL A 376 -10.05 -45.05 16.89
C VAL A 376 -8.82 -45.70 16.24
N GLY A 377 -7.65 -45.09 16.48
CA GLY A 377 -6.39 -45.55 15.91
C GLY A 377 -5.97 -44.80 14.65
N GLU A 378 -6.74 -43.79 14.24
CA GLU A 378 -6.37 -42.85 13.18
C GLU A 378 -5.80 -41.56 13.76
N ALA A 379 -5.06 -40.83 12.93
CA ALA A 379 -4.55 -39.52 13.25
C ALA A 379 -4.29 -38.68 11.98
N TYR A 380 -4.13 -37.38 12.16
CA TYR A 380 -3.55 -36.51 11.14
C TYR A 380 -2.11 -36.13 11.48
N LEU A 381 -1.24 -36.18 10.48
CA LEU A 381 0.05 -35.48 10.49
C LEU A 381 -0.05 -34.22 9.66
N ILE A 382 0.11 -33.07 10.31
CA ILE A 382 0.04 -31.75 9.68
C ILE A 382 1.48 -31.23 9.54
N PHE A 383 2.00 -31.27 8.31
CA PHE A 383 3.32 -30.77 7.96
C PHE A 383 3.23 -29.34 7.46
N GLN A 384 4.12 -28.48 7.92
CA GLN A 384 4.46 -27.24 7.24
C GLN A 384 5.79 -27.43 6.53
N VAL A 385 5.77 -27.38 5.20
CA VAL A 385 6.91 -27.69 4.33
C VAL A 385 7.27 -26.48 3.50
N GLU A 386 8.57 -26.20 3.40
CA GLU A 386 9.12 -25.19 2.51
C GLU A 386 9.53 -25.83 1.18
N THR A 387 9.09 -25.23 0.07
CA THR A 387 9.34 -25.74 -1.28
C THR A 387 9.97 -24.66 -2.15
N SER A 388 10.56 -25.06 -3.27
CA SER A 388 11.13 -24.13 -4.25
C SER A 388 10.08 -23.51 -5.19
N GLY A 389 8.80 -23.90 -5.08
CA GLY A 389 7.71 -23.34 -5.87
C GLY A 389 6.66 -24.38 -6.28
N ALA A 390 5.74 -23.97 -7.15
CA ALA A 390 4.54 -24.74 -7.49
C ALA A 390 4.77 -26.14 -8.06
N GLU A 391 5.84 -26.35 -8.83
CA GLU A 391 6.18 -27.66 -9.41
C GLU A 391 6.71 -28.62 -8.34
N HIS A 392 7.69 -28.18 -7.55
CA HIS A 392 8.21 -28.95 -6.42
C HIS A 392 7.10 -29.27 -5.41
N ALA A 393 6.25 -28.29 -5.10
CA ALA A 393 5.07 -28.48 -4.28
C ALA A 393 4.14 -29.59 -4.80
N ARG A 394 3.90 -29.63 -6.12
CA ARG A 394 3.07 -30.66 -6.75
C ARG A 394 3.72 -32.04 -6.62
N ASN A 395 5.02 -32.15 -6.89
CA ASN A 395 5.75 -33.42 -6.82
C ASN A 395 5.72 -34.04 -5.41
N ILE A 396 5.84 -33.22 -4.36
CA ILE A 396 5.73 -33.69 -2.97
C ILE A 396 4.34 -34.28 -2.70
N VAL A 397 3.27 -33.57 -3.10
CA VAL A 397 1.88 -34.00 -2.87
C VAL A 397 1.57 -35.28 -3.64
N GLU A 398 1.98 -35.36 -4.90
CA GLU A 398 1.83 -36.57 -5.73
C GLU A 398 2.58 -37.75 -5.11
N SER A 399 3.81 -37.54 -4.63
CA SER A 399 4.59 -38.60 -4.01
C SER A 399 3.98 -39.12 -2.71
N ILE A 400 3.43 -38.25 -1.87
CA ILE A 400 2.69 -38.68 -0.65
C ILE A 400 1.47 -39.52 -1.05
N THR A 401 0.75 -39.10 -2.09
CA THR A 401 -0.42 -39.83 -2.62
C THR A 401 -0.03 -41.20 -3.17
N ASP A 402 1.08 -41.28 -3.93
CA ASP A 402 1.61 -42.52 -4.51
C ASP A 402 2.06 -43.54 -3.44
N HIS A 403 2.41 -43.06 -2.24
CA HIS A 403 2.70 -43.90 -1.08
C HIS A 403 1.43 -44.37 -0.33
N GLY A 404 0.24 -44.06 -0.86
CA GLY A 404 -1.04 -44.56 -0.36
C GLY A 404 -1.64 -43.73 0.77
N TYR A 405 -1.20 -42.49 0.94
CA TYR A 405 -1.78 -41.57 1.93
C TYR A 405 -2.79 -40.62 1.29
N ASP A 406 -3.85 -40.32 2.03
CA ASP A 406 -4.74 -39.20 1.71
C ASP A 406 -4.13 -37.89 2.25
N VAL A 407 -4.02 -36.88 1.38
CA VAL A 407 -3.32 -35.62 1.68
C VAL A 407 -4.10 -34.40 1.21
N ASP A 408 -4.42 -33.54 2.16
CA ASP A 408 -5.01 -32.23 1.92
C ASP A 408 -3.97 -31.12 1.95
N VAL A 409 -3.99 -30.24 0.95
CA VAL A 409 -3.25 -28.98 1.00
C VAL A 409 -4.13 -27.93 1.67
N VAL A 410 -3.92 -27.73 2.98
CA VAL A 410 -4.79 -26.95 3.87
C VAL A 410 -4.78 -25.45 3.57
N ASN A 411 -3.74 -24.93 2.93
CA ASN A 411 -3.65 -23.54 2.51
C ASN A 411 -4.15 -23.29 1.07
N ARG A 412 -4.83 -24.26 0.46
CA ARG A 412 -5.56 -24.11 -0.80
C ARG A 412 -7.00 -23.72 -0.49
N ALA A 413 -7.56 -22.72 -1.18
CA ALA A 413 -9.02 -22.54 -1.17
C ALA A 413 -9.67 -23.87 -1.63
N PRO A 414 -10.73 -24.37 -0.95
CA PRO A 414 -11.40 -25.57 -1.40
C PRO A 414 -11.80 -25.39 -2.86
N ALA A 415 -11.48 -26.37 -3.71
CA ALA A 415 -12.01 -26.37 -5.07
C ALA A 415 -13.54 -26.32 -4.95
N GLU A 416 -14.20 -25.41 -5.67
CA GLU A 416 -15.65 -25.38 -5.72
C GLU A 416 -16.13 -26.78 -6.11
N SER A 417 -16.79 -27.46 -5.16
CA SER A 417 -17.41 -28.75 -5.42
C SER A 417 -18.42 -28.56 -6.55
N PRO A 418 -18.43 -29.40 -7.60
CA PRO A 418 -19.52 -29.37 -8.56
C PRO A 418 -20.76 -29.75 -7.77
N VAL A 419 -21.66 -28.78 -7.56
CA VAL A 419 -22.92 -28.98 -6.86
C VAL A 419 -23.64 -30.13 -7.56
N GLY A 420 -23.64 -31.29 -6.90
CA GLY A 420 -24.37 -32.45 -7.33
C GLY A 420 -25.84 -32.07 -7.42
N ASN A 421 -26.36 -32.19 -8.63
CA ASN A 421 -27.77 -32.04 -8.95
C ASN A 421 -28.54 -33.17 -8.22
N TYR A 422 -28.89 -32.95 -6.94
CA TYR A 422 -29.81 -33.83 -6.24
C TYR A 422 -31.21 -33.55 -6.76
N GLY A 423 -31.69 -34.53 -7.54
CA GLY A 423 -33.00 -34.55 -8.14
C GLY A 423 -34.12 -34.39 -7.12
N ALA A 424 -35.13 -33.63 -7.53
CA ALA A 424 -36.46 -33.75 -7.00
C ALA A 424 -37.06 -35.08 -7.51
N ASP A 425 -37.21 -36.04 -6.61
CA ASP A 425 -38.20 -37.11 -6.70
C ASP A 425 -38.55 -37.55 -5.28
N GLY A 426 -39.82 -37.36 -4.89
CA GLY A 426 -40.38 -37.72 -3.58
C GLY A 426 -41.54 -36.82 -3.15
#